data_AF-A0A643LFQ8-F1
#
_entry.id   AF-A0A643LFQ8-F1
#
_cell.length_a   1.000
_cell.length_b   1.000
_cell.length_c   1.000
_cell.angle_alpha   90.00
_cell.angle_beta   90.00
_cell.angle_gamma   90.00
#
_symmetry.space_group_name_H-M   'P 1'
#
loop_
_entity.id
_entity.type
_entity.pdbx_description
1 polymer ?
#
loop_
_entity_poly.entity_id
_entity_poly.type
_entity_poly.pdbx_seq_one_letter_code
_entity_poly.pdbx_strand_id
1 'polypeptide(L)' 'MVNIEGSHHQFKHPSKIGKVTVKHPCKDIPKGTLRSIYKQAGWL' A
#
# COMPACT_ATOMS: atom_id res chain seq x y z
N MET A 1 -8.59 2.74 -5.11
CA MET A 1 -7.99 1.70 -5.97
C MET A 1 -7.67 2.32 -7.31
N VAL A 2 -6.46 2.15 -7.84
CA VAL A 2 -6.10 2.68 -9.17
C VAL A 2 -5.72 1.57 -10.13
N ASN A 3 -4.98 0.57 -9.65
CA ASN A 3 -4.62 -0.58 -10.45
C ASN A 3 -4.56 -1.85 -9.59
N ILE A 4 -4.85 -2.99 -10.20
CA ILE A 4 -4.74 -4.32 -9.60
C ILE A 4 -3.91 -5.16 -10.55
N GLU A 5 -2.72 -5.57 -10.10
CA GLU A 5 -1.91 -6.53 -10.83
C GLU A 5 -1.71 -7.79 -10.00
N GLY A 6 -2.55 -8.79 -10.28
CA GLY A 6 -2.62 -10.03 -9.51
C GLY A 6 -2.81 -9.73 -8.02
N SER A 7 -1.82 -10.13 -7.22
CA SER A 7 -1.86 -9.92 -5.77
C SER A 7 -1.38 -8.53 -5.30
N HIS A 8 -1.25 -7.55 -6.19
CA HIS A 8 -0.79 -6.19 -5.84
C HIS A 8 -1.89 -5.17 -6.10
N HIS A 9 -2.37 -4.58 -5.03
CA HIS A 9 -3.40 -3.55 -5.04
C HIS A 9 -2.74 -2.19 -4.91
N GLN A 10 -2.89 -1.34 -5.92
CA GLN A 10 -2.36 0.02 -5.90
C GLN A 10 -3.48 1.01 -5.51
N PHE A 11 -3.20 1.83 -4.50
CA PHE A 11 -4.08 2.88 -4.00
C PHE A 11 -3.44 4.24 -4.25
N LYS A 12 -4.23 5.21 -4.66
CA LYS A 12 -3.82 6.62 -4.76
C LYS A 12 -4.66 7.40 -3.75
N HIS A 13 -4.00 8.24 -2.97
CA HIS A 13 -4.69 9.14 -2.05
C HIS A 13 -5.12 10.40 -2.83
N PRO A 14 -6.35 10.91 -2.63
CA PRO A 14 -6.84 12.08 -3.37
C PRO A 14 -6.04 13.36 -3.05
N SER A 15 -5.59 13.51 -1.80
CA SER A 15 -4.89 14.71 -1.33
C SER A 15 -3.36 14.57 -1.24
N LYS A 16 -2.81 13.33 -1.33
CA LYS A 16 -1.37 13.09 -1.19
C LYS A 16 -0.82 12.56 -2.51
N ILE A 17 0.26 13.17 -2.95
CA ILE A 17 0.92 12.81 -4.20
C ILE A 17 1.72 11.52 -3.95
N GLY A 18 1.22 10.40 -4.48
CA GLY A 18 1.86 9.09 -4.36
C GLY A 18 0.92 7.93 -4.64
N LYS A 19 1.49 6.76 -4.93
CA LYS A 19 0.77 5.48 -5.02
C LYS A 19 1.28 4.57 -3.91
N VAL A 20 0.37 3.98 -3.16
CA VAL A 20 0.64 2.99 -2.12
C VAL A 20 0.32 1.61 -2.70
N THR A 21 1.27 0.69 -2.63
CA THR A 21 1.06 -0.68 -3.10
C THR A 21 0.91 -1.63 -1.93
N VAL A 22 -0.20 -2.36 -1.89
CA VAL A 22 -0.51 -3.34 -0.84
C VAL A 22 -0.59 -4.72 -1.49
N LYS A 23 0.09 -5.71 -0.92
CA LYS A 23 -0.05 -7.10 -1.35
C LYS A 23 -1.32 -7.70 -0.75
N HIS A 24 -2.19 -8.24 -1.58
CA HIS A 24 -3.42 -8.94 -1.19
C HIS A 24 -3.64 -10.11 -2.16
N PRO A 25 -3.84 -11.36 -1.74
CA PRO A 25 -4.19 -11.85 -0.41
C PRO A 25 -2.97 -12.36 0.36
N CYS A 26 -2.60 -11.67 1.45
CA CYS A 26 -1.57 -12.15 2.37
C CYS A 26 -2.06 -11.87 3.79
N LYS A 27 -2.16 -12.91 4.61
CA LYS A 27 -2.67 -12.82 5.99
C LYS A 27 -1.65 -12.17 6.93
N ASP A 28 -0.36 -12.34 6.64
CA ASP A 28 0.75 -11.84 7.45
C ASP A 28 1.67 -10.94 6.61
N ILE A 29 1.51 -9.62 6.78
CA ILE A 29 2.42 -8.63 6.22
C ILE A 29 3.54 -8.41 7.24
N PRO A 30 4.82 -8.66 6.92
CA PRO A 30 5.90 -8.44 7.85
C PRO A 30 5.97 -6.97 8.28
N LYS A 31 6.29 -6.72 9.55
CA LYS A 31 6.28 -5.38 10.17
C LYS A 31 7.07 -4.33 9.39
N GLY A 32 8.15 -4.73 8.72
CA GLY A 32 8.95 -3.85 7.85
C GLY A 32 8.17 -3.35 6.63
N THR A 33 7.45 -4.26 5.97
CA THR A 33 6.56 -3.91 4.84
C THR A 33 5.40 -3.06 5.30
N LEU A 34 4.82 -3.35 6.47
CA LEU A 34 3.76 -2.54 7.06
C LEU A 34 4.22 -1.11 7.34
N ARG A 35 5.42 -0.93 7.92
CA ARG A 35 6.04 0.39 8.13
C ARG A 35 6.27 1.14 6.83
N SER A 36 6.74 0.48 5.78
CA SER A 36 6.92 1.11 4.47
C SER A 36 5.59 1.57 3.87
N ILE A 37 4.53 0.75 3.99
CA ILE A 37 3.17 1.14 3.57
C ILE A 37 2.67 2.34 4.37
N TYR A 38 2.85 2.36 5.69
CA TYR A 38 2.45 3.49 6.53
C TYR A 38 3.22 4.78 6.21
N LYS A 39 4.52 4.68 5.96
CA LYS A 39 5.33 5.81 5.51
C LYS A 39 4.84 6.34 4.15
N GLN A 40 4.52 5.45 3.21
CA GLN A 40 3.98 5.85 1.90
C GLN A 40 2.56 6.46 2.00
N ALA A 41 1.74 5.98 2.93
CA ALA A 41 0.44 6.58 3.25
C ALA A 41 0.58 7.90 4.05
N GLY A 42 1.78 8.18 4.58
CA GLY A 42 2.07 9.26 5.52
C GLY A 42 1.20 9.18 6.77
N TRP A 43 1.01 7.96 7.27
CA TRP A 43 0.37 7.68 8.56
C TRP A 43 1.38 7.77 9.71
N LEU A 44 2.67 7.64 9.35
CA LEU A 44 3.85 7.98 10.15
C LEU A 44 4.46 9.26 9.57
#